data_AF-A0ABC8JAC8-F1
#
_entry.id   AF-A0ABC8JAC8-F1
#
_cell.length_a   1.000
_cell.length_b   1.000
_cell.length_c   1.000
_cell.angle_alpha   90.00
_cell.angle_beta   90.00
_cell.angle_gamma   90.00
#
_symmetry.space_group_name_H-M   'P 1'
#
loop_
_entity.id
_entity.type
_entity.pdbx_description
1 polymer ?
#
loop_
_entity_poly.entity_id
_entity_poly.type
_entity_poly.pdbx_seq_one_letter_code
_entity_poly.pdbx_strand_id
1 'polypeptide(L)'
;MAIISEMQEERPSVPFKASLDPSNPLVFLERVFDFMGKESDFLLKNSSDKDVSTALTAAKKRLREAEKKEKEPVKPIEKKPTKESVSMEVEKPKKESLKPTEPMEVDKPKEEEEKKPGPIVPNKGNGLDFEKYSWTQNLQEVTVTVPVPSGTKSRSVTCEIKKNRLKVGLKGQEPIIDGEFFSTVKPDDCFWNIEDQKVISVLLTKQDQMQWWKYCVKGEPEIDTQKVEPETSKLSDLDPETRSSVEKMMFDQRQKQMGLPTSDEIEKEDMMKKFMSQHPEMNFSNAKFN
;
A
#
# COMPACT_ATOMS: atom_id res chain seq x y z
N MET A 1 -58.34 -17.00 14.36
CA MET A 1 -57.06 -16.34 14.69
C MET A 1 -56.60 -15.60 13.45
N ALA A 2 -56.32 -14.31 13.55
CA ALA A 2 -55.89 -13.51 12.40
C ALA A 2 -54.37 -13.63 12.24
N ILE A 3 -53.91 -13.98 11.04
CA ILE A 3 -52.50 -13.89 10.66
C ILE A 3 -52.31 -12.48 10.10
N ILE A 4 -51.61 -11.62 10.85
CA ILE A 4 -51.17 -10.33 10.35
C ILE A 4 -49.99 -10.62 9.41
N SER A 5 -50.27 -10.68 8.11
CA SER A 5 -49.22 -10.72 7.10
C SER A 5 -48.60 -9.33 7.04
N GLU A 6 -47.33 -9.20 7.42
CA GLU A 6 -46.57 -7.96 7.22
C GLU A 6 -46.53 -7.64 5.72
N MET A 7 -47.29 -6.62 5.31
CA MET A 7 -47.12 -6.01 4.01
C MET A 7 -45.83 -5.20 4.04
N GLN A 8 -44.80 -5.66 3.33
CA GLN A 8 -43.68 -4.79 3.00
C GLN A 8 -44.20 -3.67 2.09
N GLU A 9 -44.29 -2.45 2.63
CA GLU A 9 -44.56 -1.26 1.83
C GLU A 9 -43.40 -1.01 0.85
N GLU A 10 -43.62 -1.30 -0.43
CA GLU A 10 -42.71 -0.85 -1.48
C GLU A 10 -42.80 0.68 -1.58
N ARG A 11 -41.83 1.39 -0.98
CA ARG A 11 -41.74 2.84 -1.09
C ARG A 11 -41.47 3.23 -2.56
N PRO A 12 -42.19 4.22 -3.12
CA PRO A 12 -42.00 4.64 -4.50
C PRO A 12 -40.59 5.24 -4.71
N SER A 13 -40.00 5.01 -5.88
CA SER A 13 -38.67 5.52 -6.21
C SER A 13 -38.66 7.04 -6.34
N VAL A 14 -37.94 7.74 -5.47
CA VAL A 14 -37.82 9.20 -5.48
C VAL A 14 -36.77 9.65 -6.51
N PRO A 15 -37.09 10.57 -7.44
CA PRO A 15 -36.14 11.01 -8.47
C PRO A 15 -35.07 11.94 -7.91
N PHE A 16 -33.79 11.61 -8.15
CA PHE A 16 -32.63 12.42 -7.78
C PHE A 16 -32.01 13.11 -9.00
N LYS A 17 -31.62 14.39 -8.86
CA LYS A 17 -30.92 15.14 -9.91
C LYS A 17 -29.79 15.97 -9.31
N ALA A 18 -28.54 15.64 -9.68
CA ALA A 18 -27.35 16.42 -9.36
C ALA A 18 -26.40 16.47 -10.55
N SER A 19 -25.60 17.53 -10.64
CA SER A 19 -24.56 17.73 -11.66
C SER A 19 -23.18 17.40 -11.10
N LEU A 20 -22.39 16.63 -11.84
CA LEU A 20 -20.99 16.39 -11.53
C LEU A 20 -20.12 17.51 -12.12
N ASP A 21 -19.38 18.23 -11.28
CA ASP A 21 -18.26 19.08 -11.71
C ASP A 21 -16.96 18.25 -11.61
N PRO A 22 -16.25 17.97 -12.73
CA PRO A 22 -14.97 17.28 -12.70
C PRO A 22 -13.89 17.98 -11.86
N SER A 23 -14.03 19.29 -11.63
CA SER A 23 -13.10 20.11 -10.85
C SER A 23 -13.30 19.95 -9.34
N ASN A 24 -14.51 19.58 -8.91
CA ASN A 24 -14.84 19.32 -7.51
C ASN A 24 -15.95 18.25 -7.38
N PRO A 25 -15.59 16.96 -7.47
CA PRO A 25 -16.56 15.87 -7.40
C PRO A 25 -17.13 15.63 -5.99
N LEU A 26 -16.54 16.21 -4.93
CA LEU A 26 -17.00 16.02 -3.55
C LEU A 26 -18.41 16.61 -3.34
N VAL A 27 -18.68 17.79 -3.89
CA VAL A 27 -20.00 18.46 -3.80
C VAL A 27 -21.09 17.70 -4.57
N PHE A 28 -20.74 16.76 -5.45
CA PHE A 28 -21.70 15.81 -6.01
C PHE A 28 -22.01 14.69 -5.01
N LEU A 29 -20.98 14.13 -4.36
CA LEU A 29 -21.13 13.08 -3.34
C LEU A 29 -21.88 13.57 -2.09
N GLU A 30 -21.58 14.78 -1.61
CA GLU A 30 -22.33 15.43 -0.51
C GLU A 30 -23.83 15.47 -0.81
N ARG A 31 -24.22 15.94 -2.01
CA ARG A 31 -25.64 15.97 -2.42
C ARG A 31 -26.27 14.58 -2.54
N VAL A 32 -25.50 13.57 -2.92
CA VAL A 32 -25.97 12.17 -2.93
C VAL A 32 -26.19 11.68 -1.49
N PHE A 33 -25.26 11.93 -0.57
CA PHE A 33 -25.42 11.53 0.84
C PHE A 33 -26.54 12.30 1.55
N ASP A 34 -26.68 13.61 1.32
CA ASP A 34 -27.79 14.43 1.81
C ASP A 34 -29.16 13.91 1.35
N PHE A 35 -29.25 13.46 0.09
CA PHE A 35 -30.47 12.85 -0.44
C PHE A 35 -30.70 11.46 0.17
N MET A 36 -29.66 10.63 0.24
CA MET A 36 -29.74 9.31 0.87
C MET A 36 -30.17 9.40 2.35
N GLY A 37 -29.67 10.37 3.11
CA GLY A 37 -30.06 10.58 4.52
C GLY A 37 -31.46 11.15 4.73
N LYS A 38 -32.07 11.75 3.69
CA LYS A 38 -33.47 12.23 3.73
C LYS A 38 -34.47 11.14 3.35
N GLU A 39 -34.13 10.33 2.35
CA GLU A 39 -35.03 9.31 1.80
C GLU A 39 -34.77 7.89 2.38
N SER A 40 -33.69 7.68 3.14
CA SER A 40 -33.28 6.36 3.62
C SER A 40 -32.51 6.38 4.95
N ASP A 41 -32.80 5.40 5.80
CA ASP A 41 -32.04 5.13 7.03
C ASP A 41 -30.67 4.47 6.77
N PHE A 42 -30.20 4.41 5.50
CA PHE A 42 -28.92 3.78 5.15
C PHE A 42 -27.75 4.34 5.95
N LEU A 43 -27.64 5.68 6.03
CA LEU A 43 -26.54 6.36 6.74
C LEU A 43 -26.63 6.26 8.27
N LEU A 44 -27.77 5.81 8.81
CA LEU A 44 -27.94 5.56 10.25
C LEU A 44 -27.46 4.15 10.66
N LYS A 45 -27.04 3.31 9.70
CA LYS A 45 -26.53 1.95 9.97
C LYS A 45 -25.04 1.98 10.29
N ASN A 46 -24.66 1.29 11.37
CA ASN A 46 -23.26 1.06 11.76
C ASN A 46 -22.40 0.31 10.71
N SER A 47 -22.99 -0.19 9.61
CA SER A 47 -22.25 -0.78 8.48
C SER A 47 -22.02 0.20 7.31
N SER A 48 -22.68 1.36 7.30
CA SER A 48 -22.78 2.22 6.12
C SER A 48 -21.41 2.69 5.62
N ASP A 49 -20.49 3.08 6.51
CA ASP A 49 -19.10 3.41 6.15
C ASP A 49 -18.37 2.26 5.46
N LYS A 50 -18.57 1.03 5.93
CA LYS A 50 -17.98 -0.18 5.36
C LYS A 50 -18.60 -0.50 4.01
N ASP A 51 -19.90 -0.32 3.85
CA ASP A 51 -20.64 -0.57 2.61
C ASP A 51 -20.24 0.46 1.53
N VAL A 52 -20.13 1.75 1.90
CA VAL A 52 -19.60 2.83 1.04
C VAL A 52 -18.13 2.60 0.67
N SER A 53 -17.28 2.24 1.63
CA SER A 53 -15.86 1.92 1.38
C SER A 53 -15.69 0.70 0.46
N THR A 54 -16.55 -0.31 0.59
CA THR A 54 -16.59 -1.48 -0.29
C THR A 54 -17.00 -1.08 -1.71
N ALA A 55 -18.03 -0.24 -1.85
CA ALA A 55 -18.46 0.29 -3.15
C ALA A 55 -17.37 1.14 -3.84
N LEU A 56 -16.69 2.01 -3.08
CA LEU A 56 -15.56 2.81 -3.56
C LEU A 56 -14.39 1.92 -4.02
N THR A 57 -14.08 0.87 -3.26
CA THR A 57 -13.02 -0.09 -3.60
C THR A 57 -13.38 -0.87 -4.88
N ALA A 58 -14.64 -1.28 -5.03
CA ALA A 58 -15.13 -1.93 -6.25
C ALA A 58 -15.07 -0.98 -7.47
N ALA A 59 -15.40 0.30 -7.31
CA ALA A 59 -15.28 1.30 -8.37
C ALA A 59 -13.81 1.52 -8.79
N LYS A 60 -12.90 1.69 -7.83
CA LYS A 60 -11.44 1.79 -8.08
C LYS A 60 -10.89 0.55 -8.79
N LYS A 61 -11.40 -0.65 -8.47
CA LYS A 61 -11.02 -1.90 -9.16
C LYS A 61 -11.49 -1.92 -10.62
N ARG A 62 -12.76 -1.57 -10.88
CA ARG A 62 -13.34 -1.53 -12.24
C ARG A 62 -12.57 -0.57 -13.17
N LEU A 63 -12.19 0.62 -12.67
CA LEU A 63 -11.38 1.58 -13.43
C LEU A 63 -10.02 0.99 -13.81
N ARG A 64 -9.28 0.41 -12.86
CA ARG A 64 -7.99 -0.25 -13.13
C ARG A 64 -8.08 -1.43 -14.10
N GLU A 65 -9.21 -2.14 -14.11
CA GLU A 65 -9.47 -3.23 -15.07
C GLU A 65 -9.81 -2.71 -16.47
N ALA A 66 -10.48 -1.54 -16.58
CA ALA A 66 -10.72 -0.86 -17.85
C ALA A 66 -9.41 -0.31 -18.44
N GLU A 67 -8.63 0.43 -17.65
CA GLU A 67 -7.33 1.00 -18.05
C GLU A 67 -6.32 -0.06 -18.54
N LYS A 68 -6.40 -1.29 -17.99
CA LYS A 68 -5.58 -2.42 -18.45
C LYS A 68 -6.05 -2.98 -19.79
N LYS A 69 -7.37 -3.11 -20.00
CA LYS A 69 -7.95 -3.59 -21.26
C LYS A 69 -7.78 -2.61 -22.40
N GLU A 70 -7.72 -1.32 -22.11
CA GLU A 70 -7.51 -0.26 -23.11
C GLU A 70 -6.05 -0.14 -23.57
N LYS A 71 -5.11 -0.79 -22.86
CA LYS A 71 -3.66 -0.78 -23.16
C LYS A 71 -3.13 -2.07 -23.81
N GLU A 72 -3.97 -3.06 -24.08
CA GLU A 72 -3.58 -4.26 -24.85
C GLU A 72 -3.67 -3.99 -26.36
N PRO A 73 -2.59 -4.22 -27.14
CA PRO A 73 -2.64 -4.10 -28.59
C PRO A 73 -3.39 -5.30 -29.20
N VAL A 74 -4.38 -5.02 -30.04
CA VAL A 74 -5.14 -6.05 -30.78
C VAL A 74 -4.20 -6.90 -31.65
N LYS A 75 -4.15 -8.20 -31.39
CA LYS A 75 -3.61 -9.22 -32.33
C LYS A 75 -4.59 -10.39 -32.50
N PRO A 76 -4.57 -11.08 -33.65
CA PRO A 76 -5.78 -11.71 -34.18
C PRO A 76 -6.13 -13.06 -33.59
N ILE A 77 -7.41 -13.41 -33.75
CA ILE A 77 -7.99 -14.71 -33.41
C ILE A 77 -7.57 -15.77 -34.43
N GLU A 78 -7.01 -16.88 -33.97
CA GLU A 78 -7.13 -18.18 -34.65
C GLU A 78 -7.29 -19.32 -33.63
N LYS A 79 -7.86 -20.46 -34.06
CA LYS A 79 -8.61 -21.38 -33.19
C LYS A 79 -7.86 -22.69 -32.88
N LYS A 80 -7.90 -23.10 -31.59
CA LYS A 80 -8.18 -24.45 -30.97
C LYS A 80 -7.75 -25.76 -31.69
N PRO A 81 -7.47 -26.91 -30.99
CA PRO A 81 -8.21 -27.36 -29.78
C PRO A 81 -7.49 -28.23 -28.68
N THR A 82 -8.10 -28.24 -27.48
CA THR A 82 -8.26 -29.33 -26.47
C THR A 82 -7.18 -30.39 -26.16
N LYS A 83 -6.92 -30.59 -24.84
CA LYS A 83 -7.21 -31.88 -24.13
C LYS A 83 -7.21 -31.75 -22.58
N GLU A 84 -7.73 -32.77 -21.90
CA GLU A 84 -8.19 -32.77 -20.49
C GLU A 84 -7.28 -33.54 -19.51
N SER A 85 -7.32 -33.19 -18.20
CA SER A 85 -7.37 -34.06 -16.99
C SER A 85 -7.30 -33.16 -15.72
N VAL A 86 -8.24 -33.17 -14.75
CA VAL A 86 -8.48 -34.15 -13.65
C VAL A 86 -7.27 -34.24 -12.68
N SER A 87 -7.32 -34.12 -11.35
CA SER A 87 -8.39 -34.04 -10.32
C SER A 87 -8.25 -32.75 -9.44
N MET A 88 -8.73 -32.53 -8.20
CA MET A 88 -9.56 -33.26 -7.20
C MET A 88 -10.19 -32.28 -6.17
N GLU A 89 -11.06 -32.77 -5.27
CA GLU A 89 -11.52 -32.11 -4.03
C GLU A 89 -10.99 -32.85 -2.78
N VAL A 90 -10.73 -32.15 -1.66
CA VAL A 90 -10.99 -32.62 -0.26
C VAL A 90 -11.29 -31.40 0.64
N GLU A 91 -12.08 -31.62 1.70
CA GLU A 91 -12.82 -30.64 2.51
C GLU A 91 -12.04 -29.87 3.60
N LYS A 92 -12.72 -28.85 4.15
CA LYS A 92 -12.46 -28.26 5.48
C LYS A 92 -12.92 -29.21 6.60
N PRO A 93 -12.45 -28.99 7.84
CA PRO A 93 -13.44 -28.65 8.88
C PRO A 93 -13.24 -27.27 9.56
N LYS A 94 -14.34 -26.71 10.06
CA LYS A 94 -14.37 -25.69 11.12
C LYS A 94 -14.08 -26.38 12.48
N LYS A 95 -13.88 -25.71 13.64
CA LYS A 95 -14.81 -24.79 14.31
C LYS A 95 -14.22 -24.23 15.63
N GLU A 96 -14.71 -23.03 16.01
CA GLU A 96 -14.94 -22.51 17.38
C GLU A 96 -13.72 -22.21 18.29
N SER A 97 -13.43 -20.94 18.65
CA SER A 97 -14.12 -20.00 19.60
C SER A 97 -13.77 -20.33 21.08
N LEU A 98 -13.49 -19.41 22.02
CA LEU A 98 -14.02 -18.06 22.33
C LEU A 98 -12.95 -17.11 22.95
N LYS A 99 -13.40 -15.94 23.47
CA LYS A 99 -12.62 -14.76 23.89
C LYS A 99 -11.95 -14.84 25.29
N PRO A 100 -11.00 -13.93 25.62
CA PRO A 100 -10.30 -13.86 26.92
C PRO A 100 -11.12 -13.20 28.05
N THR A 101 -10.64 -13.40 29.29
CA THR A 101 -11.09 -12.71 30.52
C THR A 101 -9.93 -11.95 31.17
N GLU A 102 -10.16 -10.70 31.57
CA GLU A 102 -9.29 -9.94 32.50
C GLU A 102 -9.44 -10.44 33.96
N PRO A 103 -8.58 -9.99 34.90
CA PRO A 103 -9.06 -8.89 35.76
C PRO A 103 -8.00 -7.85 36.25
N MET A 104 -8.47 -6.60 36.32
CA MET A 104 -8.27 -5.56 37.37
C MET A 104 -6.86 -4.99 37.73
N GLU A 105 -6.68 -3.74 37.29
CA GLU A 105 -6.38 -2.51 38.07
C GLU A 105 -5.42 -2.50 39.28
N VAL A 106 -4.42 -1.60 39.22
CA VAL A 106 -4.02 -0.73 40.34
C VAL A 106 -3.77 0.69 39.80
N ASP A 107 -4.24 1.71 40.53
CA ASP A 107 -4.36 3.12 40.10
C ASP A 107 -3.39 4.05 40.89
N LYS A 108 -2.80 5.06 40.22
CA LYS A 108 -2.46 6.43 40.71
C LYS A 108 -1.77 7.30 39.61
N PRO A 109 -1.75 8.65 39.71
CA PRO A 109 -2.07 9.52 38.55
C PRO A 109 -0.98 10.52 38.09
N LYS A 110 -1.31 11.26 37.00
CA LYS A 110 -0.55 12.26 36.21
C LYS A 110 0.37 11.63 35.14
N GLU A 111 0.55 12.17 33.94
CA GLU A 111 0.12 13.46 33.32
C GLU A 111 -0.72 13.24 32.04
N GLU A 112 -1.34 14.30 31.49
CA GLU A 112 -1.94 14.28 30.14
C GLU A 112 -0.86 14.29 29.05
N GLU A 113 -0.25 13.13 28.77
CA GLU A 113 0.31 12.91 27.44
C GLU A 113 -0.84 12.56 26.49
N GLU A 114 -1.03 13.38 25.46
CA GLU A 114 -1.85 13.02 24.31
C GLU A 114 -1.37 11.67 23.78
N LYS A 115 -2.23 10.64 23.85
CA LYS A 115 -1.95 9.34 23.25
C LYS A 115 -1.78 9.51 21.74
N LYS A 116 -0.54 9.69 21.31
CA LYS A 116 -0.18 9.64 19.89
C LYS A 116 -0.75 8.33 19.33
N PRO A 117 -1.50 8.37 18.21
CA PRO A 117 -1.90 7.15 17.55
C PRO A 117 -0.63 6.35 17.21
N GLY A 118 -0.70 5.03 17.40
CA GLY A 118 0.46 4.15 17.19
C GLY A 118 0.99 4.24 15.75
N PRO A 119 2.24 3.78 15.51
CA PRO A 119 2.91 3.93 14.20
C PRO A 119 2.03 3.49 13.03
N ILE A 120 1.79 4.42 12.11
CA ILE A 120 0.83 4.26 11.02
C ILE A 120 1.42 3.32 9.95
N VAL A 121 0.59 2.46 9.37
CA VAL A 121 1.02 1.62 8.23
C VAL A 121 1.31 2.54 7.04
N PRO A 122 2.53 2.50 6.46
CA PRO A 122 2.89 3.42 5.37
C PRO A 122 2.05 3.19 4.10
N ASN A 123 2.00 4.21 3.25
CA ASN A 123 1.45 4.11 1.91
C ASN A 123 2.34 3.24 0.99
N LYS A 124 1.90 3.02 -0.25
CA LYS A 124 2.62 2.19 -1.24
C LYS A 124 4.03 2.68 -1.61
N GLY A 125 4.36 3.92 -1.28
CA GLY A 125 5.68 4.49 -1.48
C GLY A 125 6.40 4.73 -0.15
N ASN A 126 6.11 3.93 0.89
CA ASN A 126 6.80 3.98 2.19
C ASN A 126 6.72 5.32 2.95
N GLY A 127 5.72 6.15 2.66
CA GLY A 127 5.44 7.42 3.35
C GLY A 127 4.00 7.51 3.83
N LEU A 128 3.38 8.70 3.82
CA LEU A 128 1.98 8.91 4.20
C LEU A 128 1.22 9.77 3.17
N ASP A 129 -0.10 9.56 3.16
CA ASP A 129 -1.05 10.37 2.41
C ASP A 129 -1.83 11.27 3.40
N PHE A 130 -1.71 12.60 3.25
CA PHE A 130 -2.52 13.58 3.98
C PHE A 130 -3.56 14.21 3.04
N GLU A 131 -4.47 15.00 3.59
CA GLU A 131 -5.50 15.73 2.80
C GLU A 131 -4.88 16.77 1.85
N LYS A 132 -3.88 17.52 2.33
CA LYS A 132 -3.27 18.63 1.58
C LYS A 132 -2.10 18.22 0.69
N TYR A 133 -1.46 17.09 0.98
CA TYR A 133 -0.29 16.57 0.26
C TYR A 133 -0.04 15.09 0.60
N SER A 134 0.78 14.39 -0.18
CA SER A 134 1.32 13.09 0.22
C SER A 134 2.84 13.06 0.07
N TRP A 135 3.49 12.10 0.72
CA TRP A 135 4.90 11.85 0.53
C TRP A 135 5.21 10.36 0.42
N THR A 136 6.31 10.08 -0.26
CA THR A 136 6.86 8.76 -0.50
C THR A 136 8.38 8.82 -0.33
N GLN A 137 9.04 7.69 -0.14
CA GLN A 137 10.48 7.61 0.01
C GLN A 137 11.04 6.27 -0.47
N ASN A 138 12.30 6.30 -0.86
CA ASN A 138 13.17 5.13 -0.90
C ASN A 138 14.32 5.35 0.11
N LEU A 139 15.39 4.55 0.06
CA LEU A 139 16.54 4.75 0.96
C LEU A 139 17.31 6.06 0.70
N GLN A 140 17.32 6.56 -0.54
CA GLN A 140 18.14 7.69 -0.98
C GLN A 140 17.39 9.03 -0.96
N GLU A 141 16.08 9.00 -1.16
CA GLU A 141 15.26 10.18 -1.51
C GLU A 141 13.89 10.16 -0.83
N VAL A 142 13.29 11.35 -0.71
CA VAL A 142 11.88 11.57 -0.32
C VAL A 142 11.22 12.40 -1.42
N THR A 143 10.07 11.96 -1.92
CA THR A 143 9.26 12.69 -2.90
C THR A 143 7.98 13.19 -2.24
N VAL A 144 7.77 14.50 -2.25
CA VAL A 144 6.60 15.19 -1.66
C VAL A 144 5.72 15.71 -2.78
N THR A 145 4.45 15.31 -2.78
CA THR A 145 3.47 15.54 -3.83
C THR A 145 2.35 16.42 -3.29
N VAL A 146 2.24 17.65 -3.76
CA VAL A 146 1.27 18.65 -3.28
C VAL A 146 0.28 19.01 -4.39
N PRO A 147 -0.98 18.55 -4.32
CA PRO A 147 -2.04 18.99 -5.23
C PRO A 147 -2.28 20.50 -5.15
N VAL A 148 -2.43 21.15 -6.31
CA VAL A 148 -2.69 22.59 -6.43
C VAL A 148 -3.80 22.89 -7.45
N PRO A 149 -4.46 24.06 -7.40
CA PRO A 149 -5.50 24.43 -8.35
C PRO A 149 -5.04 24.33 -9.81
N SER A 150 -5.90 23.83 -10.69
CA SER A 150 -5.59 23.66 -12.11
C SER A 150 -5.20 24.98 -12.79
N GLY A 151 -4.12 24.96 -13.57
CA GLY A 151 -3.56 26.17 -14.20
C GLY A 151 -2.58 26.95 -13.32
N THR A 152 -2.15 26.37 -12.18
CA THR A 152 -1.07 26.94 -11.36
C THR A 152 0.21 27.01 -12.19
N LYS A 153 0.83 28.20 -12.23
CA LYS A 153 2.09 28.45 -12.94
C LYS A 153 3.24 28.49 -11.94
N SER A 154 4.42 28.02 -12.32
CA SER A 154 5.62 27.99 -11.45
C SER A 154 5.95 29.34 -10.81
N ARG A 155 5.69 30.45 -11.52
CA ARG A 155 5.87 31.82 -10.98
C ARG A 155 5.02 32.12 -9.75
N SER A 156 3.91 31.42 -9.55
CA SER A 156 2.96 31.55 -8.44
C SER A 156 3.26 30.59 -7.29
N VAL A 157 4.23 29.69 -7.45
CA VAL A 157 4.68 28.75 -6.40
C VAL A 157 5.78 29.41 -5.57
N THR A 158 5.76 29.18 -4.26
CA THR A 158 6.87 29.41 -3.34
C THR A 158 7.34 28.03 -2.88
N CYS A 159 8.57 27.66 -3.23
CA CYS A 159 9.25 26.48 -2.71
C CYS A 159 10.63 26.91 -2.21
N GLU A 160 10.86 26.81 -0.90
CA GLU A 160 12.16 26.99 -0.26
C GLU A 160 12.59 25.64 0.34
N ILE A 161 13.66 25.05 -0.20
CA ILE A 161 14.27 23.82 0.34
C ILE A 161 15.54 24.23 1.08
N LYS A 162 15.61 23.96 2.38
CA LYS A 162 16.78 24.18 3.24
C LYS A 162 17.22 22.85 3.84
N LYS A 163 18.47 22.76 4.29
CA LYS A 163 19.07 21.52 4.80
C LYS A 163 18.19 20.70 5.75
N ASN A 164 17.43 21.39 6.63
CA ASN A 164 16.57 20.77 7.63
C ASN A 164 15.11 21.24 7.58
N ARG A 165 14.66 21.96 6.53
CA ARG A 165 13.32 22.57 6.49
C ARG A 165 12.79 22.70 5.07
N LEU A 166 11.52 22.34 4.89
CA LEU A 166 10.75 22.59 3.67
C LEU A 166 9.74 23.69 3.91
N LYS A 167 9.57 24.58 2.94
CA LYS A 167 8.43 25.48 2.85
C LYS A 167 7.88 25.47 1.43
N VAL A 168 6.63 25.02 1.26
CA VAL A 168 5.96 24.87 -0.04
C VAL A 168 4.55 25.44 0.05
N GLY A 169 4.16 26.24 -0.95
CA GLY A 169 2.80 26.75 -1.08
C GLY A 169 2.64 27.71 -2.26
N LEU A 170 1.50 28.39 -2.31
CA LEU A 170 1.20 29.40 -3.32
C LEU A 170 1.55 30.81 -2.80
N LYS A 171 2.04 31.67 -3.68
CA LYS A 171 2.38 33.06 -3.34
C LYS A 171 1.15 33.83 -2.89
N GLY A 172 1.26 34.50 -1.74
CA GLY A 172 0.16 35.26 -1.13
C GLY A 172 -0.86 34.42 -0.36
N GLN A 173 -0.61 33.12 -0.18
CA GLN A 173 -1.41 32.23 0.67
C GLN A 173 -0.54 31.69 1.82
N GLU A 174 -1.19 31.05 2.80
CA GLU A 174 -0.49 30.28 3.82
C GLU A 174 0.28 29.11 3.16
N PRO A 175 1.51 28.79 3.61
CA PRO A 175 2.22 27.61 3.12
C PRO A 175 1.41 26.33 3.36
N ILE A 176 1.39 25.44 2.38
CA ILE A 176 0.79 24.11 2.52
C ILE A 176 1.65 23.23 3.43
N ILE A 177 2.97 23.42 3.34
CA ILE A 177 3.98 22.81 4.20
C ILE A 177 4.92 23.93 4.65
N ASP A 178 5.18 24.05 5.95
CA ASP A 178 6.31 24.82 6.49
C ASP A 178 6.80 24.18 7.80
N GLY A 179 7.89 23.41 7.75
CA GLY A 179 8.41 22.73 8.94
C GLY A 179 9.70 21.94 8.73
N GLU A 180 10.26 21.49 9.86
CA GLU A 180 11.56 20.82 9.91
C GLU A 180 11.47 19.37 9.44
N PHE A 181 12.48 18.89 8.72
CA PHE A 181 12.59 17.49 8.28
C PHE A 181 12.89 16.53 9.43
N PHE A 182 12.60 15.24 9.22
CA PHE A 182 13.08 14.15 10.07
C PHE A 182 14.62 14.06 10.12
N SER A 183 15.29 14.28 8.99
CA SER A 183 16.76 14.23 8.87
C SER A 183 17.26 15.23 7.83
N THR A 184 18.56 15.47 7.81
CA THR A 184 19.21 16.43 6.89
C THR A 184 19.09 15.97 5.43
N VAL A 185 18.79 16.89 4.52
CA VAL A 185 18.86 16.68 3.06
C VAL A 185 20.12 17.33 2.47
N LYS A 186 20.43 17.05 1.20
CA LYS A 186 21.45 17.73 0.39
C LYS A 186 20.75 18.78 -0.50
N PRO A 187 20.68 20.07 -0.13
CA PRO A 187 19.83 21.03 -0.84
C PRO A 187 20.19 21.24 -2.30
N ASP A 188 21.46 21.08 -2.66
CA ASP A 188 21.97 21.23 -4.03
C ASP A 188 21.53 20.06 -4.95
N ASP A 189 21.24 18.89 -4.37
CA ASP A 189 20.69 17.71 -5.07
C ASP A 189 19.15 17.67 -5.02
N CYS A 190 18.50 18.61 -4.29
CA CYS A 190 17.05 18.68 -4.19
C CYS A 190 16.47 19.56 -5.31
N PHE A 191 15.34 19.16 -5.88
CA PHE A 191 14.63 19.96 -6.88
C PHE A 191 13.12 19.85 -6.73
N TRP A 192 12.41 20.80 -7.35
CA TRP A 192 10.96 20.75 -7.44
C TRP A 192 10.52 21.08 -8.87
N ASN A 193 9.38 20.52 -9.25
CA ASN A 193 8.73 20.77 -10.53
C ASN A 193 7.22 20.94 -10.34
N ILE A 194 6.51 21.27 -11.42
CA ILE A 194 5.05 21.33 -11.43
C ILE A 194 4.50 20.50 -12.60
N GLU A 195 3.78 19.44 -12.26
CA GLU A 195 3.20 18.47 -13.18
C GLU A 195 1.79 18.95 -13.58
N ASP A 196 1.52 18.97 -14.89
CA ASP A 196 0.24 19.34 -15.52
C ASP A 196 -0.42 20.65 -15.03
N GLN A 197 0.36 21.56 -14.42
CA GLN A 197 -0.14 22.77 -13.74
C GLN A 197 -1.17 22.46 -12.63
N LYS A 198 -1.05 21.28 -12.00
CA LYS A 198 -2.00 20.70 -11.03
C LYS A 198 -1.34 20.06 -9.81
N VAL A 199 -0.07 19.68 -9.88
CA VAL A 199 0.64 19.02 -8.78
C VAL A 199 2.04 19.61 -8.69
N ILE A 200 2.47 20.03 -7.50
CA ILE A 200 3.87 20.34 -7.22
C ILE A 200 4.53 19.06 -6.73
N SER A 201 5.65 18.68 -7.36
CA SER A 201 6.44 17.51 -7.03
C SER A 201 7.80 17.98 -6.53
N VAL A 202 8.15 17.67 -5.29
CA VAL A 202 9.42 18.06 -4.65
C VAL A 202 10.22 16.81 -4.33
N LEU A 203 11.41 16.70 -4.92
CA LEU A 203 12.35 15.61 -4.66
C LEU A 203 13.44 16.09 -3.71
N LEU A 204 13.61 15.35 -2.62
CA LEU A 204 14.51 15.65 -1.52
C LEU A 204 15.56 14.53 -1.39
N THR A 205 16.78 14.79 -1.82
CA THR A 205 17.89 13.83 -1.66
C THR A 205 18.38 13.83 -0.22
N LYS A 206 18.28 12.67 0.45
CA LYS A 206 18.70 12.50 1.84
C LYS A 206 20.22 12.64 1.97
N GLN A 207 20.70 13.24 3.06
CA GLN A 207 22.12 13.23 3.37
C GLN A 207 22.58 11.84 3.85
N ASP A 208 21.76 11.19 4.69
CA ASP A 208 21.91 9.78 5.05
C ASP A 208 21.02 8.92 4.14
N GLN A 209 21.67 8.13 3.27
CA GLN A 209 21.02 7.28 2.27
C GLN A 209 20.80 5.83 2.77
N MET A 210 20.93 5.59 4.07
CA MET A 210 20.62 4.30 4.71
C MET A 210 19.46 4.41 5.71
N GLN A 211 18.81 5.58 5.80
CA GLN A 211 17.80 5.89 6.81
C GLN A 211 16.38 6.02 6.23
N TRP A 212 15.47 5.19 6.73
CA TRP A 212 14.02 5.39 6.55
C TRP A 212 13.52 6.50 7.46
N TRP A 213 12.81 7.46 6.89
CA TRP A 213 12.23 8.57 7.64
C TRP A 213 10.91 8.13 8.27
N LYS A 214 10.69 8.53 9.54
CA LYS A 214 9.42 8.23 10.22
C LYS A 214 8.30 9.21 9.89
N TYR A 215 8.65 10.43 9.50
CA TYR A 215 7.74 11.48 9.08
C TYR A 215 8.42 12.35 8.01
N CYS A 216 7.64 13.09 7.22
CA CYS A 216 8.22 14.09 6.32
C CYS A 216 8.60 15.34 7.12
N VAL A 217 7.62 15.87 7.87
CA VAL A 217 7.77 17.09 8.66
C VAL A 217 7.51 16.82 10.15
N LYS A 218 8.33 17.44 11.00
CA LYS A 218 8.27 17.31 12.45
C LYS A 218 6.94 17.82 13.01
N GLY A 219 6.28 16.96 13.79
CA GLY A 219 4.94 17.20 14.35
C GLY A 219 3.85 16.38 13.64
N GLU A 220 4.15 15.78 12.49
CA GLU A 220 3.24 14.85 11.81
C GLU A 220 3.25 13.45 12.44
N PRO A 221 2.24 12.60 12.14
CA PRO A 221 2.21 11.22 12.57
C PRO A 221 3.41 10.40 12.04
N GLU A 222 3.89 9.48 12.88
CA GLU A 222 5.02 8.59 12.53
C GLU A 222 4.54 7.33 11.80
N ILE A 223 5.24 6.91 10.74
CA ILE A 223 5.06 5.61 10.12
C ILE A 223 5.74 4.49 10.89
N ASP A 224 5.19 3.28 10.76
CA ASP A 224 5.86 2.06 11.14
C ASP A 224 6.93 1.67 10.11
N THR A 225 8.18 2.07 10.38
CA THR A 225 9.34 1.73 9.53
C THR A 225 9.63 0.22 9.47
N GLN A 226 9.02 -0.63 10.30
CA GLN A 226 9.14 -2.09 10.18
C GLN A 226 8.24 -2.67 9.09
N LYS A 227 7.23 -1.90 8.63
CA LYS A 227 6.31 -2.27 7.54
C LYS A 227 6.68 -1.64 6.19
N VAL A 228 7.84 -0.98 6.12
CA VAL A 228 8.38 -0.39 4.89
C VAL A 228 8.88 -1.52 3.99
N GLU A 229 8.39 -1.55 2.75
CA GLU A 229 8.87 -2.47 1.72
C GLU A 229 10.05 -1.81 0.99
N PRO A 230 11.31 -2.21 1.22
CA PRO A 230 12.42 -1.68 0.44
C PRO A 230 12.17 -1.99 -1.03
N GLU A 231 12.56 -1.07 -1.92
CA GLU A 231 12.50 -1.35 -3.36
C GLU A 231 13.42 -2.52 -3.67
N THR A 232 12.84 -3.71 -3.78
CA THR A 232 13.51 -4.86 -4.37
C THR A 232 13.91 -4.45 -5.77
N SER A 233 15.22 -4.29 -6.00
CA SER A 233 15.79 -4.01 -7.33
C SER A 233 15.15 -5.01 -8.28
N LYS A 234 14.29 -4.53 -9.18
CA LYS A 234 13.34 -5.41 -9.86
C LYS A 234 14.15 -6.48 -10.57
N LEU A 235 13.98 -7.74 -10.17
CA LEU A 235 14.76 -8.84 -10.77
C LEU A 235 14.43 -9.05 -12.26
N SER A 236 13.43 -8.35 -12.80
CA SER A 236 13.18 -8.20 -14.24
C SER A 236 14.20 -7.32 -14.99
N ASP A 237 14.86 -6.40 -14.28
CA ASP A 237 15.68 -5.34 -14.85
C ASP A 237 17.18 -5.71 -14.80
N LEU A 238 17.52 -6.80 -14.08
CA LEU A 238 18.82 -7.46 -14.09
C LEU A 238 18.90 -8.45 -15.27
N ASP A 239 20.09 -8.63 -15.82
CA ASP A 239 20.35 -9.70 -16.79
C ASP A 239 20.12 -11.10 -16.16
N PRO A 240 19.83 -12.14 -16.95
CA PRO A 240 19.46 -13.46 -16.39
C PRO A 240 20.51 -14.11 -15.47
N GLU A 241 21.80 -13.80 -15.64
CA GLU A 241 22.90 -14.39 -14.88
C GLU A 241 23.06 -13.70 -13.51
N THR A 242 23.10 -12.37 -13.51
CA THR A 242 23.05 -11.55 -12.29
C THR A 242 21.77 -11.81 -11.50
N ARG A 243 20.63 -11.91 -12.21
CA ARG A 243 19.33 -12.23 -11.62
C ARG A 243 19.35 -13.54 -10.85
N SER A 244 19.81 -14.63 -11.49
CA SER A 244 19.87 -15.95 -10.87
C SER A 244 20.78 -15.95 -9.64
N SER A 245 21.90 -15.23 -9.72
CA SER A 245 22.84 -15.05 -8.60
C SER A 245 22.22 -14.31 -7.40
N VAL A 246 21.44 -13.26 -7.66
CA VAL A 246 20.70 -12.51 -6.62
C VAL A 246 19.54 -13.33 -6.04
N GLU A 247 18.79 -14.06 -6.87
CA GLU A 247 17.74 -15.01 -6.45
C GLU A 247 18.32 -16.07 -5.51
N LYS A 248 19.46 -16.68 -5.86
CA LYS A 248 20.19 -17.64 -5.02
C LYS A 248 20.64 -17.00 -3.71
N MET A 249 21.24 -15.81 -3.75
CA MET A 249 21.71 -15.10 -2.54
C MET A 249 20.56 -14.76 -1.58
N MET A 250 19.41 -14.33 -2.09
CA MET A 250 18.21 -14.07 -1.29
C MET A 250 17.61 -15.36 -0.70
N PHE A 251 17.62 -16.47 -1.47
CA PHE A 251 17.20 -17.78 -0.98
C PHE A 251 18.11 -18.27 0.14
N ASP A 252 19.43 -18.29 -0.07
CA ASP A 252 20.43 -18.72 0.92
C ASP A 252 20.39 -17.88 2.19
N GLN A 253 20.19 -16.56 2.08
CA GLN A 253 20.06 -15.68 3.23
C GLN A 253 18.80 -16.00 4.05
N ARG A 254 17.67 -16.30 3.38
CA ARG A 254 16.43 -16.73 4.05
C ARG A 254 16.59 -18.09 4.71
N GLN A 255 17.19 -19.06 4.02
CA GLN A 255 17.45 -20.40 4.56
C GLN A 255 18.34 -20.32 5.81
N LYS A 256 19.45 -19.57 5.77
CA LYS A 256 20.33 -19.35 6.93
C LYS A 256 19.61 -18.72 8.13
N GLN A 257 18.71 -17.76 7.90
CA GLN A 257 17.89 -17.18 8.99
C GLN A 257 16.91 -18.18 9.60
N MET A 258 16.42 -19.14 8.82
CA MET A 258 15.52 -20.22 9.26
C MET A 258 16.27 -21.46 9.76
N GLY A 259 17.61 -21.47 9.75
CA GLY A 259 18.43 -22.65 10.08
C GLY A 259 18.29 -23.81 9.07
N LEU A 260 17.83 -23.51 7.85
CA LEU A 260 17.61 -24.48 6.78
C LEU A 260 18.81 -24.53 5.80
N PRO A 261 18.98 -25.63 5.04
CA PRO A 261 20.06 -25.77 4.07
C PRO A 261 19.99 -24.73 2.94
N THR A 262 21.15 -24.21 2.54
CA THR A 262 21.37 -23.33 1.38
C THR A 262 21.19 -24.08 0.05
N SER A 263 21.08 -23.37 -1.08
CA SER A 263 21.05 -23.96 -2.41
C SER A 263 22.21 -24.93 -2.67
N ASP A 264 23.44 -24.57 -2.28
CA ASP A 264 24.61 -25.44 -2.46
C ASP A 264 24.56 -26.71 -1.60
N GLU A 265 23.89 -26.67 -0.45
CA GLU A 265 23.68 -27.82 0.42
C GLU A 265 22.55 -28.70 -0.11
N ILE A 266 21.44 -28.11 -0.57
CA ILE A 266 20.33 -28.81 -1.23
C ILE A 266 20.80 -29.54 -2.49
N GLU A 267 21.57 -28.87 -3.36
CA GLU A 267 22.12 -29.48 -4.57
C GLU A 267 23.06 -30.67 -4.26
N LYS A 268 23.87 -30.54 -3.20
CA LYS A 268 24.71 -31.65 -2.70
C LYS A 268 23.87 -32.79 -2.15
N GLU A 269 22.85 -32.50 -1.32
CA GLU A 269 21.95 -33.50 -0.75
C GLU A 269 21.18 -34.26 -1.84
N ASP A 270 20.64 -33.57 -2.85
CA ASP A 270 19.93 -34.22 -3.95
C ASP A 270 20.87 -35.03 -4.86
N MET A 271 22.09 -34.53 -5.14
CA MET A 271 23.11 -35.30 -5.87
C MET A 271 23.53 -36.55 -5.09
N MET A 272 23.75 -36.41 -3.77
CA MET A 272 24.07 -37.51 -2.87
C MET A 272 22.95 -38.56 -2.83
N LYS A 273 21.69 -38.13 -2.69
CA LYS A 273 20.49 -38.98 -2.65
C LYS A 273 20.23 -39.69 -3.99
N LYS A 274 20.51 -39.03 -5.10
CA LYS A 274 20.49 -39.64 -6.45
C LYS A 274 21.60 -40.69 -6.60
N PHE A 275 22.79 -40.43 -6.07
CA PHE A 275 23.90 -41.39 -6.07
C PHE A 275 23.60 -42.62 -5.19
N MET A 276 23.08 -42.42 -3.97
CA MET A 276 22.67 -43.51 -3.08
C MET A 276 21.57 -44.39 -3.69
N SER A 277 20.58 -43.79 -4.38
CA SER A 277 19.50 -44.55 -5.02
C SER A 277 19.92 -45.30 -6.29
N GLN A 278 20.97 -44.82 -6.99
CA GLN A 278 21.56 -45.52 -8.13
C GLN A 278 22.57 -46.61 -7.71
N HIS A 279 23.11 -46.53 -6.49
CA HIS A 279 24.06 -47.51 -5.95
C HIS A 279 23.62 -48.05 -4.58
N PRO A 280 22.49 -48.78 -4.50
CA PRO A 280 21.96 -49.33 -3.25
C PRO A 280 22.85 -50.40 -2.60
N GLU A 281 23.86 -50.92 -3.32
CA GLU A 281 24.88 -51.84 -2.78
C GLU A 281 26.01 -51.11 -2.02
N MET A 282 26.18 -49.79 -2.20
CA MET A 282 27.17 -49.02 -1.45
C MET A 282 26.61 -48.59 -0.08
N ASN A 283 27.31 -48.98 0.99
CA ASN A 283 26.93 -48.61 2.35
C ASN A 283 27.60 -47.30 2.79
N PHE A 284 26.80 -46.23 2.89
CA PHE A 284 27.25 -44.89 3.26
C PHE A 284 27.26 -44.62 4.78
N SER A 285 26.95 -45.61 5.64
CA SER A 285 26.81 -45.38 7.09
C SER A 285 28.08 -44.94 7.82
N ASN A 286 29.26 -45.12 7.21
CA ASN A 286 30.56 -44.66 7.73
C ASN A 286 31.16 -43.47 6.96
N ALA A 287 30.44 -42.89 6.01
CA ALA A 287 30.93 -41.76 5.22
C ALA A 287 30.87 -40.46 6.03
N LYS A 288 31.98 -39.72 6.09
CA LYS A 288 32.04 -38.38 6.67
C LYS A 288 31.79 -37.35 5.59
N PHE A 289 30.64 -36.68 5.68
CA PHE A 289 30.32 -35.51 4.88
C PHE A 289 30.69 -34.27 5.69
N ASN A 290 31.54 -33.42 5.13
CA ASN A 290 32.17 -32.29 5.80
C ASN A 290 32.38 -31.13 4.82
#